data_AF-A0A835VXT6-F1
#
_entry.id   AF-A0A835VXT6-F1
#
_cell.length_a   1.000
_cell.length_b   1.000
_cell.length_c   1.000
_cell.angle_alpha   90.00
_cell.angle_beta   90.00
_cell.angle_gamma   90.00
#
_symmetry.space_group_name_H-M   'P 1'
#
loop_
_entity.id
_entity.type
_entity.pdbx_description
1 polymer ?
#
loop_
_entity_poly.entity_id
_entity_poly.type
_entity_poly.pdbx_seq_one_letter_code
_entity_poly.pdbx_strand_id
1 'polypeptide(L)'
;MVGLLISSPIFAETVKHYSAFRLLGIGMAVWSAAVVACGLAPNFGLLLTARAFVGVGEASFVALAAPFIDDFAPAAQKARWFAAFYLCIPVGFALGYIVGGAVTAVASWRWAFVGEGLVMVPFILFALTAQPLQLRGSKPAGGPHHRHHRATGWQHWRGLLKEFGGDVAIVFRQRVWLAVCGAYTAYVAVLGVYAYWGPQAGAALFFPRHEGDTGPRSSTADLTFGGVTVLTGVVGSIAGGLALDKMGSTLRNANLLCALSNLVGFVFLLLAFTTSKTFAGFMSLFAVGQLIIFLLQAPVAAIGMWCVPPELRPLGASLMTVSIHLLGDVPSPPLVGLLQQRLAAGKSPEEAAQQWRISLSVVSLLLLVSGGLFLLGAWLSVPGTDWRGKAPANEEPGSEGGNGVGSGEGLGGVGVEEGPDVRPLLLEEGGVGRQLSSDAPLLGDK
;
A
#
# COMPACT_ATOMS: atom_id res chain seq x y z
N MET A 1 14.79 -6.28 -4.62
CA MET A 1 14.44 -6.32 -3.18
C MET A 1 15.52 -5.75 -2.28
N VAL A 2 16.79 -6.20 -2.33
CA VAL A 2 17.84 -5.67 -1.42
C VAL A 2 17.95 -4.14 -1.44
N GLY A 3 18.08 -3.52 -2.62
CA GLY A 3 18.15 -2.05 -2.72
C GLY A 3 16.90 -1.35 -2.19
N LEU A 4 15.72 -1.95 -2.36
CA LEU A 4 14.45 -1.42 -1.87
C LEU A 4 14.41 -1.44 -0.34
N LEU A 5 14.77 -2.58 0.28
CA LEU A 5 14.75 -2.77 1.73
C LEU A 5 15.64 -1.77 2.47
N ILE A 6 16.79 -1.44 1.88
CA ILE A 6 17.76 -0.51 2.47
C ILE A 6 17.35 0.94 2.20
N SER A 7 16.86 1.23 1.00
CA SER A 7 16.68 2.62 0.55
C SER A 7 15.33 3.21 0.94
N SER A 8 14.28 2.40 1.12
CA SER A 8 12.95 2.94 1.42
C SER A 8 12.88 3.71 2.75
N PRO A 9 13.51 3.26 3.86
CA PRO A 9 13.53 4.04 5.10
C PRO A 9 14.39 5.31 4.94
N ILE A 10 15.43 5.28 4.10
CA ILE A 10 16.29 6.43 3.83
C ILE A 10 15.51 7.51 3.08
N PHE A 11 14.79 7.15 2.01
CA PHE A 11 13.91 8.08 1.28
C PHE A 11 12.81 8.64 2.18
N ALA A 12 12.20 7.78 2.99
CA ALA A 12 11.15 8.17 3.93
C ALA A 12 11.63 9.15 5.00
N GLU A 13 12.87 9.02 5.49
CA GLU A 13 13.44 9.91 6.50
C GLU A 13 13.89 11.24 5.88
N THR A 14 14.54 11.17 4.72
CA THR A 14 15.11 12.35 4.06
C THR A 14 14.05 13.32 3.52
N VAL A 15 12.82 12.88 3.28
CA VAL A 15 11.72 13.78 2.83
C VAL A 15 11.34 14.83 3.88
N LYS A 16 11.76 14.68 5.13
CA LYS A 16 11.63 15.74 6.16
C LYS A 16 12.49 16.97 5.86
N HIS A 17 13.55 16.80 5.07
CA HIS A 17 14.54 17.83 4.77
C HIS A 17 14.55 18.24 3.29
N TYR A 18 14.03 17.40 2.40
CA TYR A 18 14.05 17.61 0.97
C TYR A 18 12.65 17.46 0.37
N SER A 19 12.37 18.18 -0.72
CA SER A 19 11.10 18.09 -1.43
C SER A 19 10.86 16.68 -1.97
N ALA A 20 9.62 16.19 -1.87
CA ALA A 20 9.24 14.86 -2.35
C ALA A 20 9.55 14.67 -3.85
N PHE A 21 9.26 15.68 -4.69
CA PHE A 21 9.51 15.63 -6.13
C PHE A 21 10.99 15.45 -6.49
N ARG A 22 11.90 16.16 -5.81
CA ARG A 22 13.35 15.96 -6.04
C ARG A 22 13.79 14.55 -5.65
N LEU A 23 13.30 14.02 -4.54
CA LEU A 23 13.62 12.65 -4.12
C LEU A 23 13.07 11.61 -5.10
N LEU A 24 11.83 11.80 -5.60
CA LEU A 24 11.25 10.98 -6.66
C LEU A 24 12.06 11.08 -7.96
N GLY A 25 12.50 12.28 -8.35
CA GLY A 25 13.34 12.49 -9.53
C GLY A 25 14.70 11.80 -9.43
N ILE A 26 15.36 11.88 -8.27
CA ILE A 26 16.62 11.17 -7.99
C ILE A 26 16.39 9.65 -8.03
N GLY A 27 15.33 9.17 -7.37
CA GLY A 27 14.96 7.76 -7.38
C GLY A 27 14.70 7.23 -8.80
N MET A 28 13.93 7.97 -9.61
CA MET A 28 13.70 7.64 -11.02
C MET A 28 14.99 7.64 -11.83
N ALA A 29 15.90 8.59 -11.62
CA ALA A 29 17.17 8.63 -12.33
C ALA A 29 18.03 7.40 -12.02
N VAL A 30 18.11 7.01 -10.74
CA VAL A 30 18.81 5.79 -10.30
C VAL A 30 18.14 4.55 -10.89
N TRP A 31 16.81 4.49 -10.88
CA TRP A 31 16.04 3.41 -11.49
C TRP A 31 16.36 3.25 -12.98
N SER A 32 16.26 4.34 -13.74
CA SER A 32 16.50 4.34 -15.19
C SER A 32 17.92 3.94 -15.54
N ALA A 33 18.92 4.48 -14.83
CA ALA A 33 20.30 4.10 -15.03
C ALA A 33 20.53 2.61 -14.74
N ALA A 34 19.95 2.08 -13.67
CA ALA A 34 20.04 0.67 -13.31
C ALA A 34 19.32 -0.25 -14.31
N VAL A 35 18.14 0.15 -14.80
CA VAL A 35 17.39 -0.57 -15.83
C VAL A 35 18.17 -0.61 -17.15
N VAL A 36 18.73 0.52 -17.61
CA VAL A 36 19.62 0.54 -18.79
C VAL A 36 20.84 -0.36 -18.59
N ALA A 37 21.46 -0.33 -17.40
CA ALA A 37 22.57 -1.22 -17.07
C ALA A 37 22.19 -2.71 -17.11
N CYS A 38 20.94 -3.08 -16.79
CA CYS A 38 20.44 -4.45 -16.98
C CYS A 38 20.45 -4.84 -18.47
N GLY A 39 19.98 -3.95 -19.34
CA GLY A 39 19.99 -4.18 -20.79
C GLY A 39 21.40 -4.28 -21.39
N LEU A 40 22.34 -3.52 -20.84
CA LEU A 40 23.75 -3.51 -21.28
C LEU A 40 24.61 -4.59 -20.60
N ALA A 41 24.03 -5.43 -19.73
CA ALA A 41 24.80 -6.37 -18.93
C ALA A 41 25.52 -7.45 -19.79
N PRO A 42 26.86 -7.57 -19.70
CA PRO A 42 27.62 -8.58 -20.43
C PRO A 42 27.67 -9.92 -19.67
N ASN A 43 27.39 -9.92 -18.37
CA ASN A 43 27.43 -11.09 -17.52
C ASN A 43 26.35 -11.03 -16.43
N PHE A 44 26.12 -12.18 -15.78
CA PHE A 44 25.14 -12.31 -14.70
C PHE A 44 25.43 -11.40 -13.50
N GLY A 45 26.70 -11.17 -13.16
CA GLY A 45 27.08 -10.32 -12.03
C GLY A 45 26.59 -8.89 -12.20
N LEU A 46 26.86 -8.26 -13.34
CA LEU A 46 26.37 -6.91 -13.62
C LEU A 46 24.84 -6.86 -13.66
N LEU A 47 24.19 -7.86 -14.28
CA LEU A 47 22.73 -7.93 -14.32
C LEU A 47 22.14 -8.01 -12.91
N LEU A 48 22.70 -8.85 -12.04
CA LEU A 48 22.24 -9.02 -10.66
C LEU A 48 22.45 -7.75 -9.84
N THR A 49 23.63 -7.13 -9.93
CA THR A 49 23.92 -5.87 -9.24
C THR A 49 23.02 -4.75 -9.73
N ALA A 50 22.85 -4.59 -11.05
CA ALA A 50 21.95 -3.60 -11.62
C ALA A 50 20.51 -3.81 -11.14
N ARG A 51 20.01 -5.04 -11.11
CA ARG A 51 18.68 -5.37 -10.56
C ARG A 51 18.56 -5.05 -9.06
N ALA A 52 19.63 -5.14 -8.29
CA ALA A 52 19.63 -4.68 -6.91
C ALA A 52 19.46 -3.16 -6.82
N PHE A 53 20.13 -2.40 -7.70
CA PHE A 53 20.01 -0.93 -7.79
C PHE A 53 18.65 -0.44 -8.32
N VAL A 54 17.98 -1.21 -9.20
CA VAL A 54 16.59 -0.91 -9.60
C VAL A 54 15.69 -0.73 -8.37
N GLY A 55 15.87 -1.58 -7.34
CA GLY A 55 15.12 -1.47 -6.09
C GLY A 55 15.36 -0.18 -5.31
N VAL A 56 16.52 0.47 -5.46
CA VAL A 56 16.80 1.78 -4.84
C VAL A 56 15.88 2.85 -5.40
N GLY A 57 15.67 2.83 -6.72
CA GLY A 57 14.76 3.78 -7.36
C GLY A 57 13.29 3.50 -7.04
N GLU A 58 12.88 2.22 -7.03
CA GLU A 58 11.52 1.81 -6.63
C GLU A 58 11.17 2.24 -5.20
N ALA A 59 12.15 2.21 -4.29
CA ALA A 59 11.98 2.62 -2.90
C ALA A 59 11.48 4.07 -2.76
N SER A 60 11.84 4.97 -3.66
CA SER A 60 11.37 6.37 -3.62
C SER A 60 9.86 6.47 -3.82
N PHE A 61 9.28 5.73 -4.76
CA PHE A 61 7.83 5.73 -5.00
C PHE A 61 7.07 5.03 -3.90
N VAL A 62 7.57 3.87 -3.47
CA VAL A 62 6.99 3.09 -2.38
C VAL A 62 6.86 3.93 -1.12
N ALA A 63 7.91 4.69 -0.77
CA ALA A 63 7.94 5.49 0.44
C ALA A 63 7.12 6.79 0.32
N LEU A 64 7.09 7.43 -0.85
CA LEU A 64 6.64 8.83 -0.97
C LEU A 64 5.31 9.01 -1.70
N ALA A 65 4.93 8.12 -2.64
CA ALA A 65 3.77 8.36 -3.49
C ALA A 65 2.44 8.30 -2.73
N ALA A 66 2.24 7.29 -1.88
CA ALA A 66 1.02 7.17 -1.09
C ALA A 66 0.86 8.31 -0.05
N PRO A 67 1.89 8.67 0.74
CA PRO A 67 1.83 9.85 1.60
C PRO A 67 1.59 11.15 0.84
N PHE A 68 2.19 11.30 -0.35
CA PHE A 68 1.95 12.46 -1.21
C PHE A 68 0.47 12.58 -1.61
N ILE A 69 -0.14 11.47 -2.03
CA ILE A 69 -1.58 11.45 -2.32
C ILE A 69 -2.40 11.79 -1.08
N ASP A 70 -2.01 11.28 0.10
CA ASP A 70 -2.72 11.60 1.34
C ASP A 70 -2.67 13.09 1.71
N ASP A 71 -1.54 13.75 1.49
CA ASP A 71 -1.37 15.16 1.87
C ASP A 71 -2.04 16.14 0.91
N PHE A 72 -2.07 15.82 -0.39
CA PHE A 72 -2.48 16.76 -1.44
C PHE A 72 -3.83 16.43 -2.10
N ALA A 73 -4.31 15.19 -2.05
CA ALA A 73 -5.61 14.88 -2.64
C ALA A 73 -6.77 15.51 -1.84
N PRO A 74 -7.80 16.07 -2.50
CA PRO A 74 -9.00 16.55 -1.81
C PRO A 74 -9.61 15.43 -0.97
N ALA A 75 -10.03 15.74 0.26
CA ALA A 75 -10.51 14.73 1.22
C ALA A 75 -11.61 13.82 0.63
N ALA A 76 -12.57 14.40 -0.09
CA ALA A 76 -13.66 13.68 -0.74
C ALA A 76 -13.24 12.80 -1.94
N GLN A 77 -12.05 13.02 -2.50
CA GLN A 77 -11.56 12.33 -3.70
C GLN A 77 -10.33 11.45 -3.43
N LYS A 78 -9.79 11.49 -2.22
CA LYS A 78 -8.56 10.78 -1.82
C LYS A 78 -8.62 9.29 -2.15
N ALA A 79 -9.75 8.63 -1.89
CA ALA A 79 -9.95 7.23 -2.24
C ALA A 79 -9.80 6.96 -3.76
N ARG A 80 -10.28 7.88 -4.62
CA ARG A 80 -10.16 7.76 -6.08
C ARG A 80 -8.71 7.89 -6.53
N TRP A 81 -7.95 8.82 -5.94
CA TRP A 81 -6.53 8.99 -6.24
C TRP A 81 -5.70 7.78 -5.81
N PHE A 82 -5.96 7.19 -4.64
CA PHE A 82 -5.35 5.93 -4.25
C PHE A 82 -5.70 4.77 -5.19
N ALA A 83 -6.98 4.66 -5.56
CA ALA A 83 -7.41 3.63 -6.52
C ALA A 83 -6.70 3.77 -7.86
N ALA A 84 -6.59 4.99 -8.40
CA ALA A 84 -5.84 5.26 -9.63
C ALA A 84 -4.36 4.89 -9.51
N PHE A 85 -3.72 5.26 -8.39
CA PHE A 85 -2.30 4.94 -8.15
C PHE A 85 -2.05 3.43 -8.04
N TYR A 86 -2.83 2.71 -7.24
CA TYR A 86 -2.65 1.26 -7.07
C TYR A 86 -3.08 0.47 -8.32
N LEU A 87 -3.98 0.99 -9.15
CA LEU A 87 -4.33 0.42 -10.45
C LEU A 87 -3.13 0.39 -11.42
N CYS A 88 -2.17 1.32 -11.29
CA CYS A 88 -0.98 1.34 -12.13
C CYS A 88 -0.11 0.08 -11.96
N ILE A 89 -0.17 -0.61 -10.82
CA ILE A 89 0.60 -1.84 -10.57
C ILE A 89 0.18 -2.99 -11.51
N PRO A 90 -1.09 -3.48 -11.48
CA PRO A 90 -1.53 -4.54 -12.37
C PRO A 90 -1.50 -4.13 -13.84
N VAL A 91 -1.78 -2.86 -14.16
CA VAL A 91 -1.66 -2.34 -15.54
C VAL A 91 -0.21 -2.39 -16.01
N GLY A 92 0.74 -1.98 -15.17
CA GLY A 92 2.17 -2.03 -15.45
C GLY A 92 2.66 -3.46 -15.72
N PHE A 93 2.23 -4.44 -14.91
CA PHE A 93 2.55 -5.85 -15.17
C PHE A 93 2.02 -6.33 -16.52
N ALA A 94 0.76 -6.04 -16.83
CA ALA A 94 0.14 -6.45 -18.10
C ALA A 94 0.87 -5.83 -19.30
N LEU A 95 1.14 -4.52 -19.25
CA LEU A 95 1.90 -3.82 -20.29
C LEU A 95 3.33 -4.33 -20.40
N GLY A 96 3.98 -4.63 -19.28
CA GLY A 96 5.33 -5.18 -19.24
C GLY A 96 5.43 -6.54 -19.97
N TYR A 97 4.47 -7.43 -19.76
CA TYR A 97 4.42 -8.71 -20.51
C TYR A 97 4.20 -8.49 -22.00
N ILE A 98 3.26 -7.61 -22.39
CA ILE A 98 2.94 -7.34 -23.78
C ILE A 98 4.14 -6.71 -24.50
N VAL A 99 4.69 -5.63 -23.94
CA VAL A 99 5.82 -4.90 -24.53
C VAL A 99 7.08 -5.76 -24.51
N GLY A 100 7.38 -6.46 -23.41
CA GLY A 100 8.52 -7.36 -23.31
C GLY A 100 8.45 -8.50 -24.33
N GLY A 101 7.27 -9.10 -24.51
CA GLY A 101 7.03 -10.13 -25.52
C GLY A 101 7.17 -9.61 -26.94
N ALA A 102 6.55 -8.46 -27.25
CA ALA A 102 6.64 -7.83 -28.57
C ALA A 102 8.07 -7.43 -28.94
N VAL A 103 8.82 -6.82 -28.00
CA VAL A 103 10.22 -6.47 -28.21
C VAL A 103 11.07 -7.70 -28.44
N THR A 104 10.89 -8.76 -27.63
CA THR A 104 11.67 -10.00 -27.76
C THR A 104 11.36 -10.75 -29.07
N ALA A 105 10.18 -10.55 -29.66
CA ALA A 105 9.80 -11.14 -30.94
C ALA A 105 10.55 -10.53 -32.13
N VAL A 106 10.99 -9.27 -32.04
CA VAL A 106 11.65 -8.54 -33.16
C VAL A 106 13.09 -8.11 -32.85
N ALA A 107 13.49 -8.10 -31.59
CA ALA A 107 14.78 -7.63 -31.11
C ALA A 107 15.25 -8.42 -29.87
N SER A 108 16.48 -8.17 -29.42
CA SER A 108 16.96 -8.75 -28.15
C SER A 108 16.19 -8.20 -26.96
N TRP A 109 15.90 -9.04 -25.96
CA TRP A 109 15.32 -8.65 -24.65
C TRP A 109 16.02 -7.45 -24.01
N ARG A 110 17.31 -7.24 -24.32
CA ARG A 110 18.11 -6.09 -23.87
C ARG A 110 17.46 -4.75 -24.21
N TRP A 111 16.82 -4.65 -25.37
CA TRP A 111 16.16 -3.42 -25.82
C TRP A 111 14.91 -3.07 -25.05
N ALA A 112 14.24 -4.06 -24.40
CA ALA A 112 13.12 -3.78 -23.53
C ALA A 112 13.60 -2.94 -22.33
N PHE A 113 14.72 -3.35 -21.71
CA PHE A 113 15.34 -2.61 -20.61
C PHE A 113 15.85 -1.24 -21.06
N VAL A 114 16.63 -1.16 -22.14
CA VAL A 114 17.19 0.13 -22.60
C VAL A 114 16.07 1.10 -22.97
N GLY A 115 15.05 0.65 -23.71
CA GLY A 115 13.92 1.48 -24.11
C GLY A 115 13.13 2.02 -22.91
N GLU A 116 12.79 1.15 -21.96
CA GLU A 116 12.06 1.53 -20.74
C GLU A 116 12.82 2.59 -19.93
N GLY A 117 14.12 2.40 -19.73
CA GLY A 117 14.94 3.38 -18.99
C GLY A 117 15.01 4.75 -19.66
N LEU A 118 15.05 4.80 -20.99
CA LEU A 118 15.09 6.05 -21.78
C LEU A 118 13.73 6.77 -21.80
N VAL A 119 12.62 6.04 -21.86
CA VAL A 119 11.26 6.61 -21.83
C VAL A 119 10.99 7.40 -20.54
N MET A 120 11.70 7.08 -19.46
CA MET A 120 11.55 7.78 -18.17
C MET A 120 12.26 9.14 -18.11
N VAL A 121 13.14 9.47 -19.07
CA VAL A 121 13.95 10.71 -19.03
C VAL A 121 13.09 11.98 -18.92
N PRO A 122 12.00 12.18 -19.70
CA PRO A 122 11.15 13.36 -19.56
C PRO A 122 10.52 13.47 -18.16
N PHE A 123 10.14 12.34 -17.55
CA PHE A 123 9.54 12.30 -16.21
C PHE A 123 10.57 12.60 -15.11
N ILE A 124 11.81 12.13 -15.28
CA ILE A 124 12.94 12.50 -14.42
C ILE A 124 13.15 14.01 -14.45
N LEU A 125 13.24 14.59 -15.64
CA LEU A 125 13.43 16.04 -15.79
C LEU A 125 12.27 16.83 -15.19
N PHE A 126 11.03 16.38 -15.41
CA PHE A 126 9.86 16.98 -14.79
C PHE A 126 9.95 16.93 -13.27
N ALA A 127 10.25 15.78 -12.66
CA ALA A 127 10.29 15.67 -11.20
C ALA A 127 11.44 16.46 -10.56
N LEU A 128 12.59 16.57 -11.24
CA LEU A 128 13.72 17.37 -10.76
C LEU A 128 13.49 18.88 -10.86
N THR A 129 12.66 19.33 -11.81
CA THR A 129 12.38 20.75 -12.08
C THR A 129 11.05 21.23 -11.52
N ALA A 130 10.17 20.32 -11.12
CA ALA A 130 8.89 20.63 -10.50
C ALA A 130 9.06 21.46 -9.22
N GLN A 131 8.06 22.30 -8.94
CA GLN A 131 8.05 23.13 -7.74
C GLN A 131 8.17 22.26 -6.48
N PRO A 132 8.98 22.67 -5.48
CA PRO A 132 9.24 21.86 -4.31
C PRO A 132 7.98 21.78 -3.44
N LEU A 133 7.23 20.68 -3.60
CA LEU A 133 6.15 20.32 -2.69
C LEU A 133 6.74 19.55 -1.49
N GLN A 134 6.38 20.03 -0.31
CA GLN A 134 6.81 19.53 0.99
C GLN A 134 5.66 18.73 1.62
N LEU A 135 5.96 17.53 2.13
CA LEU A 135 4.97 16.71 2.81
C LEU A 135 4.62 17.31 4.18
N ARG A 136 3.45 16.98 4.71
CA ARG A 136 3.04 17.41 6.05
C ARG A 136 4.08 16.95 7.07
N GLY A 137 4.52 17.88 7.91
CA GLY A 137 5.55 17.63 8.91
C GLY A 137 6.99 17.71 8.41
N SER A 138 7.24 18.03 7.13
CA SER A 138 8.60 18.36 6.69
C SER A 138 9.04 19.71 7.27
N LYS A 139 10.32 19.80 7.63
CA LYS A 139 10.93 21.04 8.13
C LYS A 139 11.06 22.02 6.96
N PRO A 140 10.61 23.29 7.10
CA PRO A 140 10.70 24.26 6.02
C PRO A 140 12.15 24.42 5.60
N ALA A 141 12.42 24.15 4.32
CA ALA A 141 13.71 24.41 3.70
C ALA A 141 13.97 25.92 3.70
N GLY A 142 14.59 26.45 4.77
CA GLY A 142 15.07 27.83 4.84
C GLY A 142 14.40 28.77 5.86
N GLY A 143 13.90 28.29 7.00
CA GLY A 143 13.52 29.20 8.10
C GLY A 143 14.72 30.03 8.61
N PRO A 144 14.54 31.30 9.03
CA PRO A 144 15.60 32.24 9.40
C PRO A 144 16.47 31.83 10.61
N HIS A 145 16.18 30.68 11.24
CA HIS A 145 16.94 30.13 12.35
C HIS A 145 18.02 29.11 11.98
N HIS A 146 18.28 28.83 10.69
CA HIS A 146 19.47 28.08 10.27
C HIS A 146 20.75 28.92 10.34
N ARG A 147 21.04 29.46 11.52
CA ARG A 147 22.37 29.95 11.86
C ARG A 147 23.26 28.71 11.96
N HIS A 148 24.16 28.56 11.00
CA HIS A 148 25.13 27.48 10.90
C HIS A 148 25.88 27.24 12.23
N HIS A 149 25.43 26.28 13.03
CA HIS A 149 26.39 25.41 13.68
C HIS A 149 26.90 24.47 12.60
N ARG A 150 28.14 24.72 12.14
CA ARG A 150 28.96 23.77 11.38
C ARG A 150 29.18 22.53 12.26
N ALA A 151 28.16 21.70 12.40
CA ALA A 151 28.35 20.34 12.86
C ALA A 151 29.31 19.69 11.86
N THR A 152 30.42 19.16 12.36
CA THR A 152 31.34 18.37 11.55
C THR A 152 30.57 17.22 10.90
N GLY A 153 31.00 16.73 9.72
CA GLY A 153 30.24 15.73 8.96
C GLY A 153 29.77 14.54 9.81
N TRP A 154 30.62 14.06 10.73
CA TRP A 154 30.28 12.99 11.67
C TRP A 154 29.18 13.36 12.69
N GLN A 155 29.18 14.56 13.25
CA GLN A 155 28.13 15.02 14.17
C GLN A 155 26.79 15.16 13.46
N HIS A 156 26.80 15.58 12.19
CA HIS A 156 25.61 15.63 11.36
C HIS A 156 25.03 14.23 11.10
N TRP A 157 25.86 13.28 10.65
CA TRP A 157 25.44 11.88 10.43
C TRP A 157 24.94 11.21 11.71
N ARG A 158 25.59 11.45 12.87
CA ARG A 158 25.10 10.95 14.16
C ARG A 158 23.76 11.55 14.57
N GLY A 159 23.53 12.83 14.26
CA GLY A 159 22.24 13.49 14.48
C GLY A 159 21.12 12.81 13.68
N LEU A 160 21.34 12.61 12.38
CA LEU A 160 20.39 11.93 11.49
C LEU A 160 20.09 10.50 11.94
N LEU A 161 21.12 9.72 12.31
CA LEU A 161 20.93 8.35 12.81
C LEU A 161 20.13 8.33 14.13
N LYS A 162 20.33 9.32 14.99
CA LYS A 162 19.58 9.45 16.26
C LYS A 162 18.12 9.84 16.01
N GLU A 163 17.87 10.77 15.09
CA GLU A 163 16.52 11.16 14.65
C GLU A 163 15.79 9.95 14.08
N PHE A 164 16.38 9.29 13.09
CA PHE A 164 15.86 8.06 12.48
C PHE A 164 15.55 6.99 13.53
N GLY A 165 16.48 6.71 14.46
CA GLY A 165 16.26 5.72 15.53
C GLY A 165 15.11 6.10 16.46
N GLY A 166 14.94 7.38 16.78
CA GLY A 166 13.82 7.89 17.56
C GLY A 166 12.48 7.71 16.83
N ASP A 167 12.44 8.03 15.55
CA ASP A 167 11.24 7.96 14.73
C ASP A 167 10.80 6.52 14.45
N VAL A 168 11.76 5.62 14.19
CA VAL A 168 11.52 4.18 14.17
C VAL A 168 10.90 3.75 15.52
N ALA A 169 11.46 4.17 16.65
CA ALA A 169 10.90 3.81 17.96
C ALA A 169 9.47 4.34 18.16
N ILE A 170 9.13 5.52 17.62
CA ILE A 170 7.76 6.05 17.66
C ILE A 170 6.81 5.18 16.85
N VAL A 171 7.17 4.78 15.63
CA VAL A 171 6.35 3.90 14.78
C VAL A 171 6.13 2.55 15.46
N PHE A 172 7.19 1.92 15.98
CA PHE A 172 7.11 0.63 16.67
C PHE A 172 6.36 0.69 18.01
N ARG A 173 6.09 1.88 18.57
CA ARG A 173 5.20 2.04 19.74
C ARG A 173 3.73 2.08 19.37
N GLN A 174 3.38 2.29 18.10
CA GLN A 174 1.99 2.29 17.64
C GLN A 174 1.45 0.85 17.58
N ARG A 175 0.65 0.47 18.59
CA ARG A 175 0.16 -0.90 18.74
C ARG A 175 -0.71 -1.35 17.56
N VAL A 176 -1.54 -0.46 17.03
CA VAL A 176 -2.37 -0.73 15.83
C VAL A 176 -1.48 -0.98 14.62
N TRP A 177 -0.42 -0.18 14.43
CA TRP A 177 0.54 -0.36 13.35
C TRP A 177 1.25 -1.72 13.43
N LEU A 178 1.70 -2.13 14.62
CA LEU A 178 2.34 -3.44 14.82
C LEU A 178 1.42 -4.61 14.46
N ALA A 179 0.17 -4.57 14.92
CA ALA A 179 -0.81 -5.61 14.62
C ALA A 179 -1.06 -5.71 13.10
N VAL A 180 -1.27 -4.56 12.45
CA VAL A 180 -1.49 -4.46 11.00
C VAL A 180 -0.25 -4.89 10.21
N CYS A 181 0.94 -4.57 10.70
CA CYS A 181 2.20 -4.95 10.07
C CYS A 181 2.41 -6.46 10.08
N GLY A 182 2.18 -7.11 11.22
CA GLY A 182 2.18 -8.57 11.31
C GLY A 182 1.11 -9.21 10.41
N ALA A 183 -0.11 -8.65 10.42
CA ALA A 183 -1.21 -9.16 9.61
C ALA A 183 -0.90 -9.09 8.11
N TYR A 184 -0.45 -7.92 7.65
CA TYR A 184 -0.13 -7.68 6.25
C TYR A 184 1.10 -8.48 5.80
N THR A 185 2.08 -8.69 6.67
CA THR A 185 3.21 -9.59 6.40
C THR A 185 2.75 -11.03 6.16
N ALA A 186 1.87 -11.56 7.02
CA ALA A 186 1.32 -12.90 6.84
C ALA A 186 0.47 -13.02 5.57
N TYR A 187 -0.33 -12.00 5.26
CA TYR A 187 -1.09 -11.90 4.01
C TYR A 187 -0.20 -11.91 2.76
N VAL A 188 0.82 -11.05 2.72
CA VAL A 188 1.75 -10.92 1.59
C VAL A 188 2.59 -12.20 1.42
N ALA A 189 2.91 -12.91 2.52
CA ALA A 189 3.56 -14.22 2.44
C ALA A 189 2.74 -15.23 1.61
N VAL A 190 1.41 -15.23 1.77
CA VAL A 190 0.51 -16.11 1.00
C VAL A 190 0.46 -15.68 -0.46
N LEU A 191 0.31 -14.38 -0.72
CA LEU A 191 0.30 -13.85 -2.09
C LEU A 191 1.61 -14.15 -2.83
N GLY A 192 2.76 -14.04 -2.17
CA GLY A 192 4.06 -14.37 -2.76
C GLY A 192 4.13 -15.83 -3.20
N VAL A 193 3.62 -16.75 -2.39
CA VAL A 193 3.58 -18.17 -2.74
C VAL A 193 2.63 -18.44 -3.89
N TYR A 194 1.44 -17.84 -3.88
CA TYR A 194 0.49 -17.99 -4.97
C TYR A 194 1.02 -17.43 -6.28
N ALA A 195 1.65 -16.25 -6.26
CA ALA A 195 2.23 -15.64 -7.45
C ALA A 195 3.36 -16.49 -8.03
N TYR A 196 4.22 -17.07 -7.17
CA TYR A 196 5.38 -17.82 -7.63
C TYR A 196 5.07 -19.28 -8.00
N TRP A 197 4.25 -19.97 -7.19
CA TRP A 197 3.98 -21.41 -7.32
C TRP A 197 2.56 -21.75 -7.80
N GLY A 198 1.61 -20.82 -7.71
CA GLY A 198 0.20 -21.07 -8.07
C GLY A 198 0.02 -21.59 -9.50
N PRO A 199 0.62 -20.95 -10.53
CA PRO A 199 0.57 -21.44 -11.91
C PRO A 199 1.13 -22.86 -12.08
N GLN A 200 2.29 -23.14 -11.50
CA GLN A 200 2.98 -24.42 -11.61
C GLN A 200 2.23 -25.52 -10.86
N ALA A 201 1.62 -25.20 -9.72
CA ALA A 201 0.77 -26.09 -8.96
C ALA A 201 -0.52 -26.41 -9.73
N GLY A 202 -1.20 -25.40 -10.29
CA GLY A 202 -2.37 -25.60 -11.14
C GLY A 202 -2.04 -26.46 -12.37
N ALA A 203 -0.92 -26.17 -13.03
CA ALA A 203 -0.40 -26.97 -14.13
C ALA A 203 -0.11 -28.41 -13.71
N ALA A 204 0.49 -28.62 -12.53
CA ALA A 204 0.77 -29.96 -12.02
C ALA A 204 -0.50 -30.76 -11.68
N LEU A 205 -1.51 -30.11 -11.11
CA LEU A 205 -2.72 -30.78 -10.65
C LEU A 205 -3.69 -31.13 -11.79
N PHE A 206 -3.74 -30.34 -12.86
CA PHE A 206 -4.78 -30.44 -13.88
C PHE A 206 -4.27 -30.67 -15.30
N PHE A 207 -2.96 -30.54 -15.54
CA PHE A 207 -2.31 -30.77 -16.83
C PHE A 207 -1.10 -31.70 -16.62
N PRO A 208 -1.34 -32.98 -16.27
CA PRO A 208 -0.26 -33.93 -16.01
C PRO A 208 0.62 -34.12 -17.25
N ARG A 209 1.93 -34.21 -17.03
CA ARG A 209 2.89 -34.50 -18.10
C ARG A 209 2.88 -36.00 -18.39
N HIS A 210 2.92 -36.33 -19.66
CA HIS A 210 3.08 -37.71 -20.12
C HIS A 210 4.54 -37.98 -20.48
N GLU A 211 4.91 -39.25 -20.48
CA GLU A 211 6.26 -39.68 -20.86
C GLU A 211 6.54 -39.27 -22.31
N GLY A 212 7.62 -38.50 -22.53
CA GLY A 212 7.96 -37.92 -23.84
C GLY A 212 7.67 -36.42 -23.98
N ASP A 213 6.96 -35.78 -23.05
CA ASP A 213 6.71 -34.34 -23.08
C ASP A 213 7.99 -33.53 -22.79
N THR A 214 8.60 -32.97 -23.84
CA THR A 214 9.80 -32.11 -23.75
C THR A 214 9.49 -30.61 -23.86
N GLY A 215 8.29 -30.25 -24.33
CA GLY A 215 7.86 -28.85 -24.45
C GLY A 215 7.55 -28.18 -23.10
N PRO A 216 7.39 -26.84 -23.06
CA PRO A 216 7.02 -26.10 -21.85
C PRO A 216 5.67 -26.54 -21.28
N ARG A 217 5.46 -26.34 -19.96
CA ARG A 217 4.21 -26.72 -19.27
C ARG A 217 3.04 -25.85 -19.74
N SER A 218 1.80 -26.29 -19.50
CA SER A 218 0.56 -25.66 -20.01
C SER A 218 0.53 -24.13 -19.84
N SER A 219 0.63 -23.39 -20.94
CA SER A 219 0.47 -21.93 -20.97
C SER A 219 -0.93 -21.48 -20.55
N THR A 220 -1.93 -22.34 -20.70
CA THR A 220 -3.30 -22.08 -20.27
C THR A 220 -3.38 -21.87 -18.76
N ALA A 221 -2.66 -22.67 -17.96
CA ALA A 221 -2.65 -22.53 -16.50
C ALA A 221 -2.03 -21.19 -16.10
N ASP A 222 -0.89 -20.85 -16.68
CA ASP A 222 -0.16 -19.61 -16.42
C ASP A 222 -0.98 -18.37 -16.81
N LEU A 223 -1.54 -18.36 -18.02
CA LEU A 223 -2.35 -17.26 -18.53
C LEU A 223 -3.66 -17.08 -17.74
N THR A 224 -4.35 -18.17 -17.40
CA THR A 224 -5.60 -18.09 -16.63
C THR A 224 -5.34 -17.60 -15.22
N PHE A 225 -4.29 -18.10 -14.56
CA PHE A 225 -3.93 -17.68 -13.22
C PHE A 225 -3.50 -16.20 -13.18
N GLY A 226 -2.67 -15.78 -14.15
CA GLY A 226 -2.27 -14.39 -14.30
C GLY A 226 -3.46 -13.46 -14.57
N GLY A 227 -4.34 -13.84 -15.51
CA GLY A 227 -5.54 -13.08 -15.84
C GLY A 227 -6.52 -12.94 -14.68
N VAL A 228 -6.77 -14.04 -13.94
CA VAL A 228 -7.58 -14.02 -12.72
C VAL A 228 -6.95 -13.12 -11.66
N THR A 229 -5.64 -13.21 -11.44
CA THR A 229 -4.93 -12.38 -10.45
C THR A 229 -5.03 -10.89 -10.77
N VAL A 230 -4.84 -10.51 -12.04
CA VAL A 230 -4.96 -9.11 -12.47
C VAL A 230 -6.40 -8.61 -12.27
N LEU A 231 -7.39 -9.37 -12.76
CA LEU A 231 -8.80 -8.96 -12.68
C LEU A 231 -9.27 -8.83 -11.22
N THR A 232 -9.01 -9.86 -10.42
CA THR A 232 -9.42 -9.88 -9.01
C THR A 232 -8.66 -8.85 -8.18
N GLY A 233 -7.38 -8.60 -8.48
CA GLY A 233 -6.58 -7.55 -7.85
C GLY A 233 -7.16 -6.17 -8.06
N VAL A 234 -7.52 -5.84 -9.31
CA VAL A 234 -8.12 -4.55 -9.65
C VAL A 234 -9.51 -4.39 -9.03
N VAL A 235 -10.41 -5.35 -9.28
CA VAL A 235 -11.80 -5.27 -8.83
C VAL A 235 -11.87 -5.32 -7.30
N GLY A 236 -11.08 -6.21 -6.68
CA GLY A 236 -11.05 -6.38 -5.23
C GLY A 236 -10.53 -5.14 -4.51
N SER A 237 -9.45 -4.52 -5.01
CA SER A 237 -8.89 -3.30 -4.40
C SER A 237 -9.88 -2.13 -4.42
N ILE A 238 -10.59 -1.94 -5.55
CA ILE A 238 -11.61 -0.90 -5.70
C ILE A 238 -12.80 -1.21 -4.79
N ALA A 239 -13.30 -2.46 -4.82
CA ALA A 239 -14.41 -2.90 -3.98
C ALA A 239 -14.11 -2.72 -2.49
N GLY A 240 -12.86 -2.98 -2.07
CA GLY A 240 -12.39 -2.78 -0.70
C GLY A 240 -12.47 -1.34 -0.23
N GLY A 241 -12.03 -0.38 -1.06
CA GLY A 241 -12.17 1.04 -0.78
C GLY A 241 -13.63 1.48 -0.66
N LEU A 242 -14.46 1.09 -1.64
CA LEU A 242 -15.89 1.40 -1.64
C LEU A 242 -16.64 0.77 -0.44
N ALA A 243 -16.26 -0.45 -0.05
CA ALA A 243 -16.82 -1.12 1.11
C ALA A 243 -16.45 -0.39 2.40
N LEU A 244 -15.19 0.04 2.54
CA LEU A 244 -14.76 0.82 3.71
C LEU A 244 -15.50 2.15 3.81
N ASP A 245 -15.68 2.87 2.69
CA ASP A 245 -16.42 4.13 2.67
C ASP A 245 -17.88 3.93 3.12
N LYS A 246 -18.53 2.84 2.68
CA LYS A 246 -19.90 2.48 3.11
C LYS A 246 -19.98 2.06 4.57
N MET A 247 -18.96 1.37 5.09
CA MET A 247 -18.89 0.96 6.50
C MET A 247 -18.57 2.13 7.44
N GLY A 248 -18.19 3.29 6.90
CA GLY A 248 -17.63 4.41 7.64
C GLY A 248 -16.13 4.22 7.85
N SER A 249 -15.35 5.14 7.30
CA SER A 249 -13.88 5.07 7.16
C SER A 249 -13.16 5.31 8.48
N THR A 250 -13.28 4.40 9.45
CA THR A 250 -12.61 4.41 10.76
C THR A 250 -11.50 3.36 10.84
N LEU A 251 -10.51 3.55 11.73
CA LEU A 251 -9.47 2.54 11.99
C LEU A 251 -10.06 1.18 12.34
N ARG A 252 -11.09 1.15 13.19
CA ARG A 252 -11.75 -0.09 13.61
C ARG A 252 -12.43 -0.79 12.43
N ASN A 253 -13.22 -0.06 11.63
CA ASN A 253 -13.95 -0.66 10.51
C ASN A 253 -13.02 -1.13 9.39
N ALA A 254 -11.94 -0.38 9.11
CA ALA A 254 -10.92 -0.80 8.16
C ALA A 254 -10.26 -2.12 8.60
N ASN A 255 -9.87 -2.24 9.87
CA ASN A 255 -9.32 -3.48 10.41
C ASN A 255 -10.33 -4.63 10.37
N LEU A 256 -11.60 -4.38 10.71
CA LEU A 256 -12.67 -5.41 10.63
C LEU A 256 -12.89 -5.89 9.19
N LEU A 257 -12.88 -4.99 8.21
CA LEU A 257 -13.00 -5.35 6.79
C LEU A 257 -11.81 -6.21 6.34
N CYS A 258 -10.57 -5.84 6.71
CA CYS A 258 -9.38 -6.64 6.45
C CYS A 258 -9.43 -8.02 7.12
N ALA A 259 -9.93 -8.10 8.36
CA ALA A 259 -10.08 -9.36 9.06
C ALA A 259 -11.08 -10.28 8.36
N LEU A 260 -12.28 -9.76 8.06
CA LEU A 260 -13.34 -10.53 7.44
C LEU A 260 -12.94 -11.01 6.03
N SER A 261 -12.27 -10.14 5.25
CA SER A 261 -11.79 -10.53 3.92
C SER A 261 -10.78 -11.67 3.97
N ASN A 262 -9.83 -11.66 4.91
CA ASN A 262 -8.88 -12.77 5.08
C ASN A 262 -9.57 -14.06 5.52
N LEU A 263 -10.47 -14.00 6.52
CA LEU A 263 -11.12 -15.19 7.07
C LEU A 263 -12.09 -15.83 6.06
N VAL A 264 -12.88 -15.03 5.34
CA VAL A 264 -13.80 -15.54 4.30
C VAL A 264 -13.02 -15.99 3.08
N GLY A 265 -12.05 -15.20 2.63
CA GLY A 265 -11.21 -15.54 1.47
C GLY A 265 -10.41 -16.82 1.70
N PHE A 266 -9.91 -17.04 2.92
CA PHE A 266 -9.28 -18.30 3.33
C PHE A 266 -10.17 -19.51 3.07
N VAL A 267 -11.46 -19.45 3.41
CA VAL A 267 -12.40 -20.57 3.20
C VAL A 267 -12.48 -20.93 1.72
N PHE A 268 -12.67 -19.94 0.84
CA PHE A 268 -12.75 -20.18 -0.61
C PHE A 268 -11.45 -20.71 -1.20
N LEU A 269 -10.31 -20.17 -0.77
CA LEU A 269 -8.99 -20.64 -1.22
C LEU A 269 -8.72 -22.07 -0.74
N LEU A 270 -9.03 -22.40 0.51
CA LEU A 270 -8.93 -23.75 1.04
C LEU A 270 -9.83 -24.72 0.26
N LEU A 271 -11.08 -24.32 -0.02
CA LEU A 271 -12.00 -25.12 -0.85
C LEU A 271 -11.46 -25.33 -2.26
N ALA A 272 -10.84 -24.30 -2.87
CA ALA A 272 -10.21 -24.42 -4.18
C ALA A 272 -9.19 -25.56 -4.18
N PHE A 273 -8.27 -25.56 -3.21
CA PHE A 273 -7.20 -26.57 -3.12
C PHE A 273 -7.69 -27.96 -2.66
N THR A 274 -8.73 -28.06 -1.85
CA THR A 274 -9.14 -29.33 -1.23
C THR A 274 -10.24 -30.06 -2.00
N THR A 275 -11.17 -29.34 -2.62
CA THR A 275 -12.40 -29.94 -3.19
C THR A 275 -12.42 -30.00 -4.72
N SER A 276 -11.68 -29.11 -5.39
CA SER A 276 -11.78 -28.96 -6.84
C SER A 276 -11.13 -30.12 -7.58
N LYS A 277 -11.92 -30.84 -8.38
CA LYS A 277 -11.45 -31.93 -9.25
C LYS A 277 -11.17 -31.49 -10.68
N THR A 278 -11.70 -30.33 -11.09
CA THR A 278 -11.52 -29.77 -12.43
C THR A 278 -10.76 -28.45 -12.35
N PHE A 279 -10.03 -28.12 -13.42
CA PHE A 279 -9.32 -26.85 -13.52
C PHE A 279 -10.27 -25.65 -13.44
N ALA A 280 -11.43 -25.72 -14.11
CA ALA A 280 -12.43 -24.65 -14.09
C ALA A 280 -13.02 -24.45 -12.69
N GLY A 281 -13.33 -25.52 -11.95
CA GLY A 281 -13.81 -25.45 -10.57
C GLY A 281 -12.77 -24.83 -9.64
N PHE A 282 -11.51 -25.26 -9.79
CA PHE A 282 -10.38 -24.71 -9.07
C PHE A 282 -10.22 -23.20 -9.31
N MET A 283 -10.15 -22.79 -10.58
CA MET A 283 -9.97 -21.38 -10.93
C MET A 283 -11.16 -20.51 -10.51
N SER A 284 -12.38 -21.05 -10.52
CA SER A 284 -13.58 -20.32 -10.07
C SER A 284 -13.52 -20.02 -8.56
N LEU A 285 -13.26 -21.05 -7.74
CA LEU A 285 -13.13 -20.88 -6.29
C LEU A 285 -11.91 -20.01 -5.92
N PHE A 286 -10.79 -20.22 -6.62
CA PHE A 286 -9.60 -19.42 -6.45
C PHE A 286 -9.87 -17.96 -6.78
N ALA A 287 -10.55 -17.65 -7.89
CA ALA A 287 -10.90 -16.28 -8.27
C ALA A 287 -11.80 -15.61 -7.23
N VAL A 288 -12.81 -16.30 -6.69
CA VAL A 288 -13.68 -15.76 -5.64
C VAL A 288 -12.89 -15.49 -4.37
N GLY A 289 -12.08 -16.47 -3.91
CA GLY A 289 -11.24 -16.29 -2.73
C GLY A 289 -10.23 -15.15 -2.90
N GLN A 290 -9.59 -15.08 -4.06
CA GLN A 290 -8.61 -14.06 -4.41
C GLN A 290 -9.24 -12.66 -4.47
N LEU A 291 -10.42 -12.53 -5.09
CA LEU A 291 -11.19 -11.28 -5.10
C LEU A 291 -11.49 -10.80 -3.68
N ILE A 292 -11.96 -11.71 -2.82
CA ILE A 292 -12.30 -11.39 -1.42
C ILE A 292 -11.05 -10.92 -0.68
N ILE A 293 -9.93 -11.64 -0.73
CA ILE A 293 -8.71 -11.23 -0.01
C ILE A 293 -8.11 -9.93 -0.56
N PHE A 294 -8.40 -9.53 -1.81
CA PHE A 294 -7.96 -8.25 -2.37
C PHE A 294 -8.80 -7.04 -1.91
N LEU A 295 -9.96 -7.23 -1.26
CA LEU A 295 -10.69 -6.13 -0.59
C LEU A 295 -9.84 -5.44 0.48
N LEU A 296 -8.81 -6.12 1.01
CA LEU A 296 -7.90 -5.57 2.01
C LEU A 296 -7.02 -4.44 1.48
N GLN A 297 -6.74 -4.38 0.17
CA GLN A 297 -5.61 -3.58 -0.35
C GLN A 297 -5.74 -2.07 -0.08
N ALA A 298 -6.91 -1.48 -0.31
CA ALA A 298 -7.14 -0.06 0.00
C ALA A 298 -7.25 0.20 1.52
N PRO A 299 -8.05 -0.58 2.29
CA PRO A 299 -8.12 -0.44 3.74
C PRO A 299 -6.77 -0.56 4.47
N VAL A 300 -5.88 -1.49 4.11
CA VAL A 300 -4.59 -1.66 4.80
C VAL A 300 -3.67 -0.44 4.60
N ALA A 301 -3.66 0.13 3.40
CA ALA A 301 -2.90 1.34 3.10
C ALA A 301 -3.43 2.53 3.93
N ALA A 302 -4.75 2.65 4.03
CA ALA A 302 -5.41 3.64 4.86
C ALA A 302 -5.02 3.50 6.35
N ILE A 303 -5.13 2.29 6.91
CA ILE A 303 -4.75 2.02 8.31
C ILE A 303 -3.30 2.41 8.57
N GLY A 304 -2.37 2.02 7.68
CA GLY A 304 -0.95 2.33 7.80
C GLY A 304 -0.66 3.82 7.93
N MET A 305 -1.48 4.69 7.32
CA MET A 305 -1.36 6.15 7.45
C MET A 305 -2.11 6.74 8.64
N TRP A 306 -3.24 6.14 9.03
CA TRP A 306 -4.10 6.66 10.10
C TRP A 306 -3.57 6.36 11.49
N CYS A 307 -2.82 5.26 11.67
CA CYS A 307 -2.27 4.84 12.96
C CYS A 307 -0.86 5.39 13.27
N VAL A 308 -0.31 6.24 12.40
CA VAL A 308 1.04 6.80 12.51
C VAL A 308 0.96 8.33 12.46
N PRO A 309 1.78 9.08 13.23
CA PRO A 309 1.85 10.54 13.14
C PRO A 309 2.07 11.01 11.69
N PRO A 310 1.46 12.12 11.24
CA PRO A 310 1.54 12.59 9.86
C PRO A 310 2.97 12.69 9.31
N GLU A 311 3.88 13.26 10.10
CA GLU A 311 5.30 13.44 9.79
C GLU A 311 6.08 12.12 9.65
N LEU A 312 5.54 11.02 10.17
CA LEU A 312 6.13 9.69 10.12
C LEU A 312 5.41 8.75 9.15
N ARG A 313 4.38 9.19 8.42
CA ARG A 313 3.65 8.35 7.46
C ARG A 313 4.56 7.74 6.38
N PRO A 314 5.50 8.49 5.76
CA PRO A 314 6.47 7.89 4.83
C PRO A 314 7.29 6.79 5.49
N LEU A 315 7.76 7.03 6.73
CA LEU A 315 8.55 6.06 7.47
C LEU A 315 7.73 4.82 7.83
N GLY A 316 6.52 5.00 8.34
CA GLY A 316 5.59 3.92 8.66
C GLY A 316 5.24 3.06 7.44
N ALA A 317 5.04 3.67 6.27
CA ALA A 317 4.83 2.95 5.01
C ALA A 317 6.10 2.19 4.58
N SER A 318 7.28 2.81 4.67
CA SER A 318 8.55 2.16 4.30
C SER A 318 8.87 0.96 5.20
N LEU A 319 8.67 1.08 6.52
CA LEU A 319 8.89 0.00 7.49
C LEU A 319 7.90 -1.14 7.28
N MET A 320 6.64 -0.81 6.96
CA MET A 320 5.63 -1.80 6.56
C MET A 320 6.09 -2.58 5.33
N THR A 321 6.58 -1.88 4.28
CA THR A 321 7.09 -2.53 3.07
C THR A 321 8.35 -3.37 3.35
N VAL A 322 9.25 -2.90 4.21
CA VAL A 322 10.41 -3.69 4.65
C VAL A 322 9.95 -4.98 5.32
N SER A 323 8.98 -4.91 6.22
CA SER A 323 8.45 -6.08 6.92
C SER A 323 7.81 -7.11 5.98
N ILE A 324 6.92 -6.68 5.06
CA ILE A 324 6.25 -7.63 4.15
C ILE A 324 7.24 -8.32 3.21
N HIS A 325 8.32 -7.66 2.80
CA HIS A 325 9.30 -8.27 1.91
C HIS A 325 10.33 -9.10 2.66
N LEU A 326 10.84 -8.61 3.79
CA LEU A 326 11.85 -9.32 4.56
C LEU A 326 11.30 -10.60 5.19
N LEU A 327 10.04 -10.57 5.65
CA LEU A 327 9.42 -11.65 6.42
C LEU A 327 8.26 -12.34 5.69
N GLY A 328 7.74 -11.75 4.61
CA GLY A 328 6.57 -12.26 3.89
C GLY A 328 6.94 -12.92 2.56
N ASP A 329 6.76 -12.21 1.46
CA ASP A 329 6.76 -12.78 0.09
C ASP A 329 8.12 -13.23 -0.44
N VAL A 330 9.24 -12.73 0.08
CA VAL A 330 10.58 -13.18 -0.34
C VAL A 330 10.93 -14.54 0.27
N PRO A 331 10.82 -14.76 1.60
CA PRO A 331 11.16 -16.05 2.18
C PRO A 331 10.09 -17.13 1.97
N SER A 332 8.81 -16.78 1.79
CA SER A 332 7.73 -17.78 1.78
C SER A 332 7.76 -18.76 0.59
N PRO A 333 8.03 -18.37 -0.68
CA PRO A 333 8.04 -19.31 -1.80
C PRO A 333 9.14 -20.36 -1.70
N PRO A 334 10.41 -20.03 -1.38
CA PRO A 334 11.43 -21.06 -1.13
C PRO A 334 11.04 -22.04 -0.02
N LEU A 335 10.45 -21.56 1.07
CA LEU A 335 10.00 -22.41 2.19
C LEU A 335 8.89 -23.37 1.76
N VAL A 336 7.90 -22.90 1.01
CA VAL A 336 6.83 -23.77 0.47
C VAL A 336 7.37 -24.72 -0.60
N GLY A 337 8.37 -24.31 -1.38
CA GLY A 337 9.07 -25.18 -2.32
C GLY A 337 9.75 -26.35 -1.60
N LEU A 338 10.44 -26.09 -0.49
CA LEU A 338 11.04 -27.14 0.36
C LEU A 338 9.98 -28.06 0.98
N LEU A 339 8.86 -27.51 1.43
CA LEU A 339 7.73 -28.30 1.92
C LEU A 339 7.20 -29.23 0.82
N GLN A 340 6.98 -28.70 -0.38
CA GLN A 340 6.52 -29.48 -1.53
C GLN A 340 7.51 -30.59 -1.88
N GLN A 341 8.81 -30.32 -1.91
CA GLN A 341 9.83 -31.32 -2.18
C GLN A 341 9.81 -32.46 -1.16
N ARG A 342 9.69 -32.13 0.14
CA ARG A 342 9.61 -33.13 1.21
C ARG A 342 8.33 -33.96 1.12
N LEU A 343 7.20 -33.32 0.84
CA LEU A 343 5.92 -34.01 0.69
C LEU A 343 5.92 -34.92 -0.55
N ALA A 344 6.58 -34.52 -1.64
CA ALA A 344 6.66 -35.27 -2.88
C ALA A 344 7.73 -36.37 -2.90
N ALA A 345 8.66 -36.38 -1.93
CA ALA A 345 9.78 -37.31 -1.92
C ALA A 345 9.31 -38.78 -1.87
N GLY A 346 9.83 -39.61 -2.77
CA GLY A 346 9.52 -41.04 -2.85
C GLY A 346 8.14 -41.40 -3.41
N LYS A 347 7.36 -40.40 -3.89
CA LYS A 347 6.02 -40.60 -4.46
C LYS A 347 6.05 -40.69 -5.99
N SER A 348 5.01 -41.30 -6.57
CA SER A 348 4.83 -41.27 -8.03
C SER A 348 4.62 -39.84 -8.54
N PRO A 349 4.84 -39.53 -9.83
CA PRO A 349 4.63 -38.19 -10.37
C PRO A 349 3.22 -37.63 -10.12
N GLU A 350 2.20 -38.48 -10.18
CA GLU A 350 0.81 -38.10 -9.91
C GLU A 350 0.57 -37.79 -8.43
N GLU A 351 1.05 -38.65 -7.54
CA GLU A 351 0.95 -38.44 -6.09
C GLU A 351 1.74 -37.21 -5.63
N ALA A 352 2.92 -36.99 -6.21
CA ALA A 352 3.76 -35.82 -6.00
C ALA A 352 3.03 -34.53 -6.44
N ALA A 353 2.33 -34.56 -7.58
CA ALA A 353 1.50 -33.45 -8.01
C ALA A 353 0.37 -33.14 -7.03
N GLN A 354 -0.30 -34.16 -6.48
CA GLN A 354 -1.37 -33.96 -5.49
C GLN A 354 -0.87 -33.29 -4.19
N GLN A 355 0.43 -33.38 -3.85
CA GLN A 355 0.98 -32.73 -2.66
C GLN A 355 0.91 -31.20 -2.73
N TRP A 356 0.80 -30.61 -3.92
CA TRP A 356 0.60 -29.16 -4.07
C TRP A 356 -0.65 -28.67 -3.34
N ARG A 357 -1.69 -29.51 -3.24
CA ARG A 357 -2.91 -29.20 -2.47
C ARG A 357 -2.58 -28.97 -1.00
N ILE A 358 -1.72 -29.81 -0.42
CA ILE A 358 -1.29 -29.71 0.98
C ILE A 358 -0.39 -28.49 1.15
N SER A 359 0.65 -28.34 0.32
CA SER A 359 1.60 -27.22 0.36
C SER A 359 0.87 -25.86 0.32
N LEU A 360 -0.07 -25.70 -0.61
CA LEU A 360 -0.83 -24.46 -0.77
C LEU A 360 -1.89 -24.27 0.33
N SER A 361 -2.50 -25.34 0.83
CA SER A 361 -3.42 -25.25 1.97
C SER A 361 -2.71 -24.84 3.26
N VAL A 362 -1.52 -25.40 3.53
CA VAL A 362 -0.71 -25.09 4.71
C VAL A 362 -0.32 -23.62 4.72
N VAL A 363 0.16 -23.07 3.61
CA VAL A 363 0.50 -21.64 3.58
C VAL A 363 -0.74 -20.75 3.71
N SER A 364 -1.88 -21.19 3.18
CA SER A 364 -3.16 -20.46 3.30
C SER A 364 -3.59 -20.26 4.75
N LEU A 365 -3.13 -21.10 5.69
CA LEU A 365 -3.39 -20.91 7.13
C LEU A 365 -2.84 -19.59 7.66
N LEU A 366 -1.82 -19.00 7.02
CA LEU A 366 -1.34 -17.66 7.37
C LEU A 366 -2.41 -16.58 7.16
N LEU A 367 -3.45 -16.82 6.35
CA LEU A 367 -4.61 -15.93 6.25
C LEU A 367 -5.45 -15.93 7.54
N LEU A 368 -5.49 -17.02 8.30
CA LEU A 368 -6.12 -17.05 9.62
C LEU A 368 -5.32 -16.21 10.62
N VAL A 369 -3.98 -16.30 10.57
CA VAL A 369 -3.09 -15.46 11.37
C VAL A 369 -3.26 -13.99 11.02
N SER A 370 -3.28 -13.66 9.72
CA SER A 370 -3.56 -12.32 9.19
C SER A 370 -4.91 -11.81 9.70
N GLY A 371 -5.98 -12.58 9.54
CA GLY A 371 -7.31 -12.24 10.00
C GLY A 371 -7.37 -11.98 11.51
N GLY A 372 -6.72 -12.84 12.31
CA GLY A 372 -6.63 -12.68 13.76
C GLY A 372 -5.87 -11.42 14.20
N LEU A 373 -4.78 -11.08 13.52
CA LEU A 373 -4.02 -9.86 13.79
C LEU A 373 -4.76 -8.59 13.35
N PHE A 374 -5.55 -8.63 12.27
CA PHE A 374 -6.47 -7.53 11.94
C PHE A 374 -7.60 -7.39 12.97
N LEU A 375 -8.15 -8.49 13.52
CA LEU A 375 -9.10 -8.41 14.63
C LEU A 375 -8.47 -7.78 15.87
N LEU A 376 -7.21 -8.12 16.18
CA LEU A 376 -6.43 -7.47 17.23
C LEU A 376 -6.26 -5.97 16.94
N GLY A 377 -5.94 -5.59 15.70
CA GLY A 377 -5.86 -4.20 15.26
C GLY A 377 -7.19 -3.45 15.46
N ALA A 378 -8.32 -4.09 15.13
CA ALA A 378 -9.66 -3.54 15.37
C ALA A 378 -9.96 -3.35 16.86
N TRP A 379 -9.55 -4.31 17.70
CA TRP A 379 -9.71 -4.21 19.16
C TRP A 379 -8.85 -3.11 19.78
N LEU A 380 -7.63 -2.92 19.27
CA LEU A 380 -6.72 -1.85 19.69
C LEU A 380 -7.13 -0.45 19.17
N SER A 381 -8.06 -0.38 18.22
CA SER A 381 -8.51 0.88 17.60
C SER A 381 -9.47 1.63 18.52
N VAL A 382 -8.93 2.25 19.57
CA VAL A 382 -9.65 3.09 20.54
C VAL A 382 -9.49 4.58 20.23
N PRO A 383 -10.35 5.48 20.78
CA PRO A 383 -10.17 6.92 20.64
C PRO A 383 -8.75 7.35 21.01
N GLY A 384 -8.12 8.16 20.16
CA GLY A 384 -6.72 8.60 20.32
C GLY A 384 -5.67 7.72 19.62
N THR A 385 -6.04 6.60 19.00
CA THR A 385 -5.13 5.86 18.10
C THR A 385 -5.13 6.37 16.65
N ASP A 386 -6.18 7.12 16.28
CA ASP A 386 -6.30 7.76 14.96
C ASP A 386 -5.62 9.13 14.97
N TRP A 387 -4.71 9.33 14.00
CA TRP A 387 -3.91 10.55 13.83
C TRP A 387 -4.51 11.53 12.81
N ARG A 388 -5.63 11.20 12.15
CA ARG A 388 -6.23 12.10 11.13
C ARG A 388 -6.77 13.42 11.68
N GLY A 389 -7.14 13.46 12.97
CA GLY A 389 -7.74 14.64 13.62
C GLY A 389 -6.85 15.31 14.67
N LYS A 390 -5.59 14.89 14.81
CA LYS A 390 -4.66 15.49 15.78
C LYS A 390 -3.85 16.60 15.10
N ALA A 391 -3.84 17.79 15.68
CA ALA A 391 -2.95 18.86 15.24
C ALA A 391 -1.49 18.40 15.36
N PRO A 392 -0.60 18.80 14.44
CA PRO A 392 0.83 18.56 14.60
C PRO A 392 1.30 19.21 15.92
N ALA A 393 2.23 18.57 16.62
CA ALA A 393 2.68 18.97 17.96
C ALA A 393 3.25 20.41 18.08
N ASN A 394 3.36 21.15 16.96
CA ASN A 394 3.93 22.48 16.86
C ASN A 394 2.88 23.60 16.72
N GLU A 395 1.58 23.28 16.75
CA GLU A 395 0.53 24.28 16.88
C GLU A 395 0.17 24.44 18.35
N GLU A 396 0.90 25.31 19.07
CA GLU A 396 0.39 25.84 20.33
C GLU A 396 -0.95 26.56 20.04
N PRO A 397 -1.99 26.36 20.87
CA PRO A 397 -3.22 27.12 20.71
C PRO A 397 -2.86 28.59 20.86
N GLY A 398 -3.03 29.35 19.77
CA GLY A 398 -2.71 30.78 19.73
C GLY A 398 -3.31 31.46 20.95
N SER A 399 -2.45 32.12 21.72
CA SER A 399 -2.86 33.06 22.73
C SER A 399 -3.76 34.10 22.07
N GLU A 400 -5.03 34.11 22.44
CA GLU A 400 -5.93 35.22 22.15
C GLU A 400 -5.37 36.47 22.84
N GLY A 401 -4.53 37.20 22.11
CA GLY A 401 -4.10 38.56 22.45
C GLY A 401 -5.26 39.52 22.19
N GLY A 402 -6.28 39.48 23.03
CA GLY A 402 -7.29 40.52 23.09
C GLY A 402 -6.69 41.79 23.70
N ASN A 403 -6.28 42.73 22.85
CA ASN A 403 -5.97 44.10 23.28
C ASN A 403 -6.36 45.09 22.17
N GLY A 404 -7.28 46.00 22.49
CA GLY A 404 -7.46 47.25 21.76
C GLY A 404 -8.88 47.60 21.32
N VAL A 405 -9.86 47.62 22.23
CA VAL A 405 -11.06 48.45 22.02
C VAL A 405 -10.69 49.89 22.34
N GLY A 406 -10.33 50.65 21.31
CA GLY A 406 -10.25 52.11 21.34
C GLY A 406 -11.45 52.69 20.61
N SER A 407 -12.45 53.11 21.39
CA SER A 407 -13.61 53.88 20.93
C SER A 407 -13.17 55.23 20.35
N GLY A 408 -13.47 55.46 19.07
CA GLY A 408 -13.38 56.77 18.41
C GLY A 408 -14.69 57.05 17.67
N GLU A 409 -15.42 58.05 18.15
CA GLU A 409 -16.67 58.55 17.58
C GLU A 409 -16.44 59.27 16.24
N GLY A 410 -17.39 59.09 15.31
CA GLY A 410 -18.04 60.20 14.60
C GLY A 410 -17.40 60.79 13.34
N LEU A 411 -18.02 60.46 12.19
CA LEU A 411 -18.64 61.39 11.21
C LEU A 411 -18.21 61.18 9.74
N GLY A 412 -19.22 60.83 8.91
CA GLY A 412 -19.42 61.45 7.59
C GLY A 412 -19.22 60.58 6.34
N GLY A 413 -20.31 60.33 5.60
CA GLY A 413 -20.27 60.43 4.13
C GLY A 413 -20.51 59.18 3.28
N VAL A 414 -21.78 58.81 3.10
CA VAL A 414 -22.48 58.49 1.82
C VAL A 414 -21.77 57.65 0.72
N GLY A 415 -22.33 56.46 0.44
CA GLY A 415 -22.86 56.13 -0.90
C GLY A 415 -22.37 54.84 -1.62
N VAL A 416 -23.27 53.84 -1.73
CA VAL A 416 -23.62 52.98 -2.91
C VAL A 416 -22.49 52.09 -3.50
N GLU A 417 -22.55 50.77 -3.77
CA GLU A 417 -23.56 49.73 -4.04
C GLU A 417 -22.84 48.36 -3.87
N GLU A 418 -23.42 47.36 -3.16
CA GLU A 418 -22.91 45.98 -3.15
C GLU A 418 -23.95 45.02 -3.76
N GLY A 419 -23.54 44.27 -4.79
CA GLY A 419 -24.25 43.11 -5.34
C GLY A 419 -23.98 41.83 -4.52
N PRO A 420 -24.80 40.77 -4.70
CA PRO A 420 -25.13 39.86 -3.59
C PRO A 420 -24.09 38.76 -3.30
N ASP A 421 -23.81 38.61 -2.00
CA ASP A 421 -23.13 37.49 -1.35
C ASP A 421 -24.06 36.24 -1.34
N VAL A 422 -23.68 35.18 -2.04
CA VAL A 422 -24.42 33.91 -2.06
C VAL A 422 -23.79 32.96 -1.04
N ARG A 423 -24.29 33.01 0.20
CA ARG A 423 -24.08 31.95 1.20
C ARG A 423 -25.14 30.85 1.04
N PRO A 424 -24.79 29.56 0.99
CA PRO A 424 -25.77 28.49 0.96
C PRO A 424 -26.39 28.22 2.33
N LEU A 425 -27.71 28.32 2.33
CA LEU A 425 -28.75 27.81 3.22
C LEU A 425 -28.37 26.59 4.08
N LEU A 426 -28.43 26.77 5.40
CA LEU A 426 -28.76 25.74 6.37
C LEU A 426 -30.30 25.64 6.44
N LEU A 427 -30.85 24.45 6.19
CA LEU A 427 -32.27 24.17 6.40
C LEU A 427 -32.49 23.77 7.87
N GLU A 428 -33.13 24.67 8.63
CA GLU A 428 -33.83 24.35 9.88
C GLU A 428 -35.20 23.74 9.58
N GLU A 429 -35.57 22.81 10.45
CA GLU A 429 -36.84 22.09 10.48
C GLU A 429 -38.01 23.02 10.80
N GLY A 430 -39.06 22.99 9.96
CA GLY A 430 -40.34 23.62 10.23
C GLY A 430 -41.30 22.65 10.91
N GLY A 431 -41.74 23.00 12.12
CA GLY A 431 -42.77 22.27 12.86
C GLY A 431 -44.19 22.46 12.30
N VAL A 432 -45.08 21.54 12.68
CA VAL A 432 -46.53 21.74 12.67
C VAL A 432 -47.07 21.26 14.02
N GLY A 433 -47.65 22.19 14.78
CA GLY A 433 -48.20 21.93 16.11
C GLY A 433 -49.61 21.34 16.10
N ARG A 434 -50.00 20.80 17.25
CA ARG A 434 -51.38 20.86 17.77
C ARG A 434 -51.38 20.67 19.30
N GLN A 435 -52.13 21.54 19.95
CA GLN A 435 -52.47 21.58 21.37
C GLN A 435 -53.11 20.26 21.85
N LEU A 436 -52.91 19.90 23.14
CA LEU A 436 -53.97 19.84 24.16
C LEU A 436 -53.44 19.39 25.53
N SER A 437 -54.27 19.61 26.54
CA SER A 437 -54.03 19.83 27.97
C SER A 437 -53.64 18.64 28.84
N SER A 438 -53.15 19.00 30.04
CA SER A 438 -53.11 18.31 31.33
C SER A 438 -53.87 16.97 31.50
N ASP A 439 -53.18 15.95 32.01
CA ASP A 439 -53.39 15.36 33.35
C ASP A 439 -52.58 14.04 33.49
N ALA A 440 -52.16 13.73 34.72
CA ALA A 440 -51.30 12.60 35.14
C ALA A 440 -52.00 11.20 35.04
N PRO A 441 -51.51 10.07 35.62
CA PRO A 441 -50.18 9.60 36.04
C PRO A 441 -49.82 8.15 35.56
N LEU A 442 -48.60 7.70 35.89
CA LEU A 442 -48.14 6.33 36.27
C LEU A 442 -48.83 5.06 35.71
N LEU A 443 -48.01 4.13 35.19
CA LEU A 443 -48.01 2.64 35.27
C LEU A 443 -46.94 2.17 34.25
N GLY A 444 -45.96 1.29 34.50
CA GLY A 444 -45.95 0.07 35.31
C GLY A 444 -45.67 -1.12 34.37
N ASP A 445 -44.48 -1.72 34.50
CA ASP A 445 -44.06 -3.08 34.13
C ASP A 445 -44.31 -3.64 32.71
N LYS A 446 -43.23 -3.94 31.98
CA LYS A 446 -42.62 -5.30 31.87
C LYS A 446 -41.41 -5.32 30.94
#